data_AF-A0A9D9X5G8-F1
#
_entry.id   AF-A0A9D9X5G8-F1
#
_cell.length_a   1.000
_cell.length_b   1.000
_cell.length_c   1.000
_cell.angle_alpha   90.00
_cell.angle_beta   90.00
_cell.angle_gamma   90.00
#
_symmetry.space_group_name_H-M   'P 1'
#
loop_
_entity.id
_entity.type
_entity.pdbx_description
1 polymer ?
#
loop_
_entity_poly.entity_id
_entity_poly.type
_entity_poly.pdbx_seq_one_letter_code
_entity_poly.pdbx_strand_id
1 'polypeptide(L)'
;MTLDSRRRELLKLASATGALATLGLSGCASGPGAIPDKARVLVVGGGYGGATAAKYLRLFSEQKIDVVLIEPGEAFVSCPLSNLVLGGSRQLGDLTVPYASLTRAHGITVVRDTVASIDATQKLAVLSSGASIRYDKLVLSPGIDLMWDSVAGLKAAHTSGRVLQAWKAGPETAALRRQLEAMPDGGVYALAIPEAPYRCPPGPYERACQVASYFKAAKPKSKVLVLDANPDVTSKGGLFKKVWAEQYKGMVEYRPQHKAVAVDASAASGINVLKFEVQDDVQADVLNVLPPMRAGAIAVQTGLANSNARWCGVKYLNFESTVAKDIHVLGDSIQLAPLMPKSAHMANSHAKVAAAAIVAELSGWEINPAPMLTNTCYSFVDDKTVVHVASVHEYVAAEKTFKTVAGAGGLSAAPNELEGRYAWNWARTIWADTLG
;
A
#
# COMPACT_ATOMS: atom_id res chain seq x y z
N MET A 1 44.96 51.30 -41.54
CA MET A 1 46.36 50.86 -41.67
C MET A 1 47.21 51.80 -40.85
N THR A 2 48.03 51.44 -39.87
CA THR A 2 48.38 50.18 -39.20
C THR A 2 49.29 50.59 -38.03
N LEU A 3 49.14 49.91 -36.88
CA LEU A 3 50.19 49.45 -35.95
C LEU A 3 51.33 50.45 -35.63
N ASP A 4 51.52 50.89 -34.40
CA ASP A 4 52.15 50.09 -33.33
C ASP A 4 52.25 50.99 -32.07
N SER A 5 52.44 50.44 -30.87
CA SER A 5 52.76 51.12 -29.59
C SER A 5 51.75 51.15 -28.42
N ARG A 6 50.98 50.09 -28.13
CA ARG A 6 50.28 50.00 -26.82
C ARG A 6 50.28 48.61 -26.17
N ARG A 7 51.41 47.90 -26.21
CA ARG A 7 51.56 46.57 -25.58
C ARG A 7 52.71 46.42 -24.60
N ARG A 8 53.37 47.51 -24.15
CA ARG A 8 54.52 47.41 -23.21
C ARG A 8 54.43 48.19 -21.90
N GLU A 9 53.30 48.80 -21.55
CA GLU A 9 53.20 49.59 -20.30
C GLU A 9 52.25 49.05 -19.23
N LEU A 10 51.64 47.88 -19.39
CA LEU A 10 50.62 47.38 -18.46
C LEU A 10 51.08 46.23 -17.53
N LEU A 11 52.39 46.14 -17.23
CA LEU A 11 52.95 45.07 -16.39
C LEU A 11 53.91 45.56 -15.28
N LYS A 12 53.84 46.82 -14.87
CA LYS A 12 54.59 47.31 -13.70
C LYS A 12 53.75 48.28 -12.91
N LEU A 13 52.96 47.79 -11.97
CA LEU A 13 52.71 48.44 -10.67
C LEU A 13 51.99 47.44 -9.77
N ALA A 14 52.76 46.51 -9.21
CA ALA A 14 52.40 45.85 -7.97
C ALA A 14 53.00 46.66 -6.80
N SER A 15 52.37 46.54 -5.63
CA SER A 15 52.76 47.01 -4.29
C SER A 15 52.53 48.49 -3.93
N ALA A 16 51.35 48.79 -3.38
CA ALA A 16 51.21 49.57 -2.14
C ALA A 16 49.85 49.29 -1.46
N THR A 17 49.93 49.07 -0.16
CA THR A 17 48.91 48.72 0.85
C THR A 17 47.69 49.64 0.96
N GLY A 18 46.53 49.04 1.22
CA GLY A 18 45.33 49.73 1.73
C GLY A 18 44.32 48.75 2.31
N ALA A 19 44.27 48.64 3.64
CA ALA A 19 43.36 47.78 4.38
C ALA A 19 41.92 48.32 4.34
N LEU A 20 40.95 47.48 3.95
CA LEU A 20 39.54 47.65 4.29
C LEU A 20 38.86 46.29 4.42
N ALA A 21 38.01 46.21 5.43
CA ALA A 21 37.33 45.04 5.96
C ALA A 21 36.62 44.19 4.91
N THR A 22 36.80 42.87 4.98
CA THR A 22 35.81 41.90 4.52
C THR A 22 35.61 40.86 5.63
N LEU A 23 34.49 41.01 6.32
CA LEU A 23 33.87 39.93 7.07
C LEU A 23 33.79 38.70 6.16
N GLY A 24 34.28 37.57 6.66
CA GLY A 24 34.16 36.28 5.99
C GLY A 24 32.71 35.88 5.83
N LEU A 25 32.08 36.34 4.76
CA LEU A 25 30.92 35.68 4.17
C LEU A 25 31.43 34.39 3.52
N SER A 26 31.48 33.32 4.29
CA SER A 26 31.35 31.97 3.75
C SER A 26 29.93 31.83 3.21
N GLY A 27 29.68 32.49 2.08
CA GLY A 27 28.47 32.30 1.30
C GLY A 27 28.55 30.92 0.67
N CYS A 28 27.82 29.96 1.24
CA CYS A 28 27.42 28.77 0.53
C CYS A 28 26.64 29.22 -0.71
N ALA A 29 27.32 29.34 -1.83
CA ALA A 29 26.68 29.45 -3.14
C ALA A 29 26.15 28.07 -3.53
N SER A 30 25.16 27.56 -2.79
CA SER A 30 24.23 26.60 -3.34
C SER A 30 23.38 27.37 -4.35
N GLY A 31 23.73 27.25 -5.63
CA GLY A 31 22.89 27.78 -6.70
C GLY A 31 21.46 27.25 -6.56
N PRO A 32 20.43 27.99 -7.00
CA PRO A 32 19.07 27.48 -7.06
C PRO A 32 19.09 26.23 -7.96
N GLY A 33 18.94 25.04 -7.38
CA GLY A 33 19.15 23.78 -8.12
C GLY A 33 19.90 22.67 -7.38
N ALA A 34 20.73 23.01 -6.39
CA ALA A 34 21.61 22.03 -5.75
C ALA A 34 20.93 21.34 -4.55
N ILE A 35 20.75 20.02 -4.65
CA ILE A 35 20.45 19.16 -3.50
C ILE A 35 21.61 19.34 -2.48
N PRO A 36 21.33 19.53 -1.17
CA PRO A 36 22.37 19.53 -0.13
C PRO A 36 23.29 18.31 -0.29
N ASP A 37 24.59 18.44 -0.03
CA ASP A 37 25.62 17.43 -0.36
C ASP A 37 25.24 15.98 0.01
N LYS A 38 24.39 15.76 1.03
CA LYS A 38 23.63 14.52 1.26
C LYS A 38 22.26 14.78 1.94
N ALA A 39 21.25 15.25 1.19
CA ALA A 39 19.87 15.28 1.70
C ALA A 39 19.40 13.86 2.08
N ARG A 40 18.71 13.72 3.21
CA ARG A 40 18.23 12.44 3.72
C ARG A 40 16.71 12.32 3.65
N VAL A 41 16.25 11.23 3.03
CA VAL A 41 14.84 10.83 3.06
C VAL A 41 14.67 9.56 3.88
N LEU A 42 13.87 9.65 4.93
CA LEU A 42 13.47 8.49 5.73
C LEU A 42 12.18 7.90 5.15
N VAL A 43 12.18 6.61 4.86
CA VAL A 43 11.01 5.87 4.38
C VAL A 43 10.56 4.89 5.46
N VAL A 44 9.28 4.94 5.83
CA VAL A 44 8.69 4.10 6.89
C VAL A 44 7.67 3.14 6.27
N GLY A 45 8.01 1.85 6.30
CA GLY A 45 7.22 0.74 5.74
C GLY A 45 7.74 0.27 4.38
N GLY A 46 8.20 -0.98 4.29
CA GLY A 46 8.77 -1.61 3.10
C GLY A 46 7.74 -2.28 2.18
N GLY A 47 6.48 -1.85 2.21
CA GLY A 47 5.44 -2.35 1.32
C GLY A 47 5.49 -1.74 -0.09
N TYR A 48 4.43 -1.94 -0.88
CA TYR A 48 4.34 -1.42 -2.26
C TYR A 48 4.58 0.09 -2.38
N GLY A 49 4.10 0.90 -1.43
CA GLY A 49 4.33 2.35 -1.46
C GLY A 49 5.76 2.71 -1.07
N GLY A 50 6.20 2.33 0.13
CA GLY A 50 7.50 2.76 0.65
C GLY A 50 8.70 2.15 -0.10
N ALA A 51 8.70 0.87 -0.45
CA ALA A 51 9.82 0.29 -1.21
C ALA A 51 9.95 0.91 -2.61
N THR A 52 8.81 1.15 -3.29
CA THR A 52 8.81 1.89 -4.56
C THR A 52 9.35 3.31 -4.36
N ALA A 53 8.90 4.03 -3.34
CA ALA A 53 9.36 5.39 -3.08
C ALA A 53 10.87 5.42 -2.81
N ALA A 54 11.36 4.50 -1.98
CA ALA A 54 12.78 4.39 -1.66
C ALA A 54 13.65 4.19 -2.92
N LYS A 55 13.25 3.26 -3.80
CA LYS A 55 13.93 3.01 -5.07
C LYS A 55 13.88 4.24 -5.98
N TYR A 56 12.71 4.83 -6.18
CA TYR A 56 12.54 5.93 -7.12
C TYR A 56 13.17 7.24 -6.63
N LEU A 57 13.26 7.47 -5.32
CA LEU A 57 14.05 8.56 -4.75
C LEU A 57 15.53 8.45 -5.14
N ARG A 58 16.10 7.24 -5.06
CA ARG A 58 17.49 6.98 -5.48
C ARG A 58 17.68 7.13 -6.98
N LEU A 59 16.76 6.59 -7.79
CA LEU A 59 16.83 6.68 -9.25
C LEU A 59 16.68 8.12 -9.76
N PHE A 60 15.64 8.84 -9.33
CA PHE A 60 15.34 10.18 -9.82
C PHE A 60 16.33 11.24 -9.32
N SER A 61 16.98 11.01 -8.17
CA SER A 61 18.04 11.91 -7.68
C SER A 61 19.43 11.58 -8.22
N GLU A 62 19.56 10.65 -9.17
CA GLU A 62 20.88 10.16 -9.64
C GLU A 62 21.76 9.70 -8.47
N GLN A 63 21.17 8.99 -7.50
CA GLN A 63 21.83 8.47 -6.30
C GLN A 63 22.33 9.53 -5.30
N LYS A 64 21.93 10.80 -5.45
CA LYS A 64 22.37 11.92 -4.57
C LYS A 64 21.65 11.97 -3.22
N ILE A 65 20.39 11.53 -3.13
CA ILE A 65 19.64 11.51 -1.86
C ILE A 65 19.98 10.28 -1.04
N ASP A 66 20.42 10.43 0.20
CA ASP A 66 20.56 9.33 1.17
C ASP A 66 19.17 8.81 1.56
N VAL A 67 18.92 7.50 1.35
CA VAL A 67 17.62 6.89 1.63
C VAL A 67 17.78 5.79 2.68
N VAL A 68 17.03 5.95 3.78
CA VAL A 68 16.93 4.96 4.85
C VAL A 68 15.50 4.41 4.85
N LEU A 69 15.34 3.10 4.67
CA LEU A 69 14.06 2.40 4.72
C LEU A 69 13.94 1.63 6.04
N ILE A 70 12.91 1.93 6.83
CA ILE A 70 12.59 1.21 8.07
C ILE A 70 11.47 0.21 7.79
N GLU A 71 11.75 -1.08 7.98
CA GLU A 71 10.80 -2.18 7.79
C GLU A 71 11.09 -3.33 8.76
N PRO A 72 10.16 -3.76 9.62
CA PRO A 72 10.42 -4.83 10.58
C PRO A 72 10.55 -6.23 9.96
N GLY A 73 9.91 -6.47 8.80
CA GLY A 73 9.94 -7.74 8.10
C GLY A 73 11.28 -8.03 7.43
N GLU A 74 11.69 -9.31 7.45
CA GLU A 74 12.92 -9.76 6.76
C GLU A 74 12.80 -9.72 5.24
N ALA A 75 11.58 -9.87 4.76
CA ALA A 75 11.25 -9.91 3.36
C ALA A 75 9.88 -9.28 3.13
N PHE A 76 9.69 -8.75 1.94
CA PHE A 76 8.40 -8.33 1.45
C PHE A 76 7.52 -9.56 1.23
N VAL A 77 6.27 -9.54 1.73
CA VAL A 77 5.27 -10.58 1.46
C VAL A 77 4.07 -9.96 0.76
N SER A 78 3.80 -10.40 -0.47
CA SER A 78 2.69 -9.89 -1.26
C SER A 78 1.34 -10.38 -0.74
N CYS A 79 0.47 -9.44 -0.34
CA CYS A 79 -0.94 -9.74 -0.09
C CYS A 79 -1.76 -9.96 -1.37
N PRO A 80 -1.54 -9.20 -2.47
CA PRO A 80 -1.98 -9.64 -3.79
C PRO A 80 -1.52 -11.07 -4.08
N LEU A 81 -2.36 -11.85 -4.77
CA LEU A 81 -2.15 -13.28 -5.04
C LEU A 81 -2.17 -14.22 -3.81
N SER A 82 -2.19 -13.71 -2.57
CA SER A 82 -2.28 -14.57 -1.38
C SER A 82 -3.56 -15.41 -1.32
N ASN A 83 -4.62 -15.00 -2.01
CA ASN A 83 -5.83 -15.82 -2.17
C ASN A 83 -5.55 -17.12 -2.95
N LEU A 84 -4.54 -17.17 -3.83
CA LEU A 84 -4.12 -18.41 -4.49
C LEU A 84 -3.47 -19.40 -3.51
N VAL A 85 -2.89 -18.91 -2.41
CA VAL A 85 -2.43 -19.76 -1.30
C VAL A 85 -3.62 -20.37 -0.57
N LEU A 86 -4.68 -19.59 -0.33
CA LEU A 86 -5.92 -20.11 0.26
C LEU A 86 -6.61 -21.13 -0.65
N GLY A 87 -6.60 -20.90 -1.97
CA GLY A 87 -7.06 -21.85 -2.98
C GLY A 87 -6.17 -23.09 -3.14
N GLY A 88 -4.93 -23.05 -2.63
CA GLY A 88 -3.98 -24.16 -2.64
C GLY A 88 -3.14 -24.30 -3.91
N SER A 89 -3.23 -23.36 -4.85
CA SER A 89 -2.44 -23.38 -6.10
C SER A 89 -1.07 -22.71 -5.98
N ARG A 90 -0.81 -22.03 -4.85
CA ARG A 90 0.46 -21.35 -4.53
C ARG A 90 0.85 -21.51 -3.09
N GLN A 91 2.11 -21.20 -2.79
CA GLN A 91 2.65 -21.14 -1.45
C GLN A 91 3.09 -19.72 -1.08
N LEU A 92 3.22 -19.41 0.21
CA LEU A 92 3.70 -18.09 0.65
C LEU A 92 5.09 -17.74 0.11
N GLY A 93 5.95 -18.75 -0.10
CA GLY A 93 7.26 -18.56 -0.69
C GLY A 93 7.21 -17.96 -2.11
N ASP A 94 6.17 -18.29 -2.90
CA ASP A 94 5.96 -17.73 -4.25
C ASP A 94 5.68 -16.22 -4.24
N LEU A 95 5.29 -15.69 -3.08
CA LEU A 95 4.85 -14.31 -2.87
C LEU A 95 5.82 -13.50 -2.01
N THR A 96 6.95 -14.10 -1.63
CA THR A 96 7.92 -13.53 -0.70
C THR A 96 9.19 -13.12 -1.43
N VAL A 97 9.61 -11.86 -1.29
CA VAL A 97 10.77 -11.30 -1.99
C VAL A 97 11.70 -10.62 -0.97
N PRO A 98 12.99 -11.01 -0.89
CA PRO A 98 13.95 -10.36 0.01
C PRO A 98 14.22 -8.90 -0.39
N TYR A 99 14.49 -8.04 0.59
CA TYR A 99 14.84 -6.63 0.35
C TYR A 99 16.27 -6.40 -0.16
N ALA A 100 17.10 -7.44 -0.25
CA ALA A 100 18.54 -7.31 -0.48
C ALA A 100 18.90 -6.59 -1.80
N SER A 101 18.03 -6.65 -2.82
CA SER A 101 18.24 -5.92 -4.08
C SER A 101 18.12 -4.40 -3.91
N LEU A 102 17.28 -3.89 -2.99
CA LEU A 102 17.19 -2.46 -2.70
C LEU A 102 18.54 -1.90 -2.22
N THR A 103 19.22 -2.64 -1.35
CA THR A 103 20.55 -2.24 -0.86
C THR A 103 21.62 -2.40 -1.95
N ARG A 104 21.69 -3.57 -2.61
CA ARG A 104 22.78 -3.84 -3.58
C ARG A 104 22.67 -3.03 -4.86
N ALA A 105 21.47 -2.84 -5.40
CA ALA A 105 21.26 -2.18 -6.69
C ALA A 105 21.05 -0.67 -6.57
N HIS A 106 20.48 -0.19 -5.46
CA HIS A 106 20.08 1.21 -5.29
C HIS A 106 20.74 1.93 -4.12
N GLY A 107 21.61 1.26 -3.36
CA GLY A 107 22.31 1.87 -2.22
C GLY A 107 21.40 2.27 -1.06
N ILE A 108 20.21 1.68 -0.95
CA ILE A 108 19.25 1.98 0.12
C ILE A 108 19.70 1.29 1.41
N THR A 109 19.76 2.06 2.49
CA THR A 109 19.99 1.51 3.83
C THR A 109 18.67 0.94 4.37
N VAL A 110 18.54 -0.39 4.41
CA VAL A 110 17.37 -1.05 4.98
C VAL A 110 17.64 -1.37 6.45
N VAL A 111 16.85 -0.80 7.34
CA VAL A 111 16.95 -1.00 8.79
C VAL A 111 15.76 -1.84 9.24
N ARG A 112 16.07 -2.99 9.82
CA ARG A 112 15.07 -3.90 10.38
C ARG A 112 14.64 -3.45 11.77
N ASP A 113 13.67 -2.56 11.81
CA ASP A 113 13.12 -2.00 13.05
C ASP A 113 11.69 -1.49 12.80
N THR A 114 11.03 -1.00 13.84
CA THR A 114 9.73 -0.33 13.77
C THR A 114 9.88 1.11 14.26
N VAL A 115 9.34 2.08 13.52
CA VAL A 115 9.22 3.46 14.00
C VAL A 115 8.18 3.52 15.12
N ALA A 116 8.59 3.96 16.30
CA ALA A 116 7.75 4.10 17.48
C ALA A 116 7.11 5.49 17.58
N SER A 117 7.81 6.54 17.16
CA SER A 117 7.27 7.91 17.11
C SER A 117 7.93 8.76 16.04
N ILE A 118 7.23 9.82 15.62
CA ILE A 118 7.72 10.81 14.67
C ILE A 118 7.49 12.20 15.27
N ASP A 119 8.56 12.96 15.43
CA ASP A 119 8.52 14.39 15.74
C ASP A 119 8.65 15.17 14.44
N ALA A 120 7.52 15.66 13.94
CA ALA A 120 7.45 16.43 12.69
C ALA A 120 8.14 17.80 12.80
N THR A 121 8.23 18.38 14.00
CA THR A 121 8.84 19.70 14.22
C THR A 121 10.36 19.58 14.22
N GLN A 122 10.91 18.60 14.93
CA GLN A 122 12.35 18.34 14.99
C GLN A 122 12.87 17.51 13.80
N LYS A 123 11.96 17.06 12.92
CA LYS A 123 12.24 16.15 11.81
C LYS A 123 13.04 14.92 12.23
N LEU A 124 12.49 14.22 13.22
CA LEU A 124 13.13 13.08 13.88
C LEU A 124 12.15 11.91 13.99
N ALA A 125 12.59 10.71 13.63
CA ALA A 125 11.86 9.48 13.94
C ALA A 125 12.61 8.68 14.99
N VAL A 126 11.90 8.20 16.01
CA VAL A 126 12.43 7.32 17.06
C VAL A 126 12.01 5.89 16.74
N LEU A 127 12.98 4.99 16.73
CA LEU A 127 12.77 3.57 16.50
C LEU A 127 12.45 2.85 17.82
N SER A 128 11.85 1.67 17.71
CA SER A 128 11.51 0.85 18.88
C SER A 128 12.74 0.34 19.62
N SER A 129 13.89 0.22 18.93
CA SER A 129 15.19 -0.02 19.56
C SER A 129 15.74 1.14 20.39
N GLY A 130 15.12 2.33 20.32
CA GLY A 130 15.59 3.57 20.95
C GLY A 130 16.52 4.42 20.07
N ALA A 131 16.97 3.90 18.93
CA ALA A 131 17.73 4.69 17.96
C ALA A 131 16.85 5.82 17.37
N SER A 132 17.46 6.94 16.99
CA SER A 132 16.75 8.07 16.38
C SER A 132 17.37 8.46 15.05
N ILE A 133 16.53 8.79 14.07
CA ILE A 133 16.95 9.13 12.70
C ILE A 133 16.36 10.48 12.31
N ARG A 134 17.22 11.45 12.01
CA ARG A 134 16.83 12.74 11.42
C ARG A 134 16.58 12.61 9.93
N TYR A 135 15.70 13.45 9.41
CA TYR A 135 15.35 13.49 7.99
C TYR A 135 15.15 14.91 7.48
N ASP A 136 15.36 15.12 6.18
CA ASP A 136 14.94 16.34 5.49
C ASP A 136 13.48 16.22 5.03
N LYS A 137 13.12 15.02 4.54
CA LYS A 137 11.78 14.59 4.15
C LYS A 137 11.51 13.18 4.69
N LEU A 138 10.25 12.88 4.99
CA LEU A 138 9.80 11.54 5.41
C LEU A 138 8.73 11.01 4.47
N VAL A 139 8.84 9.77 4.04
CA VAL A 139 7.79 9.03 3.35
C VAL A 139 7.18 8.03 4.31
N LEU A 140 5.89 8.16 4.60
CA LEU A 140 5.13 7.29 5.50
C LEU A 140 4.20 6.38 4.68
N SER A 141 4.50 5.08 4.64
CA SER A 141 3.68 4.07 3.95
C SER A 141 3.41 2.83 4.81
N PRO A 142 2.76 2.98 5.99
CA PRO A 142 2.54 1.89 6.94
C PRO A 142 1.36 0.97 6.56
N GLY A 143 0.67 1.25 5.45
CA GLY A 143 -0.48 0.48 5.00
C GLY A 143 -1.72 0.70 5.88
N ILE A 144 -2.42 -0.39 6.20
CA ILE A 144 -3.64 -0.38 7.01
C ILE A 144 -3.40 -0.92 8.42
N ASP A 145 -4.17 -0.42 9.37
CA ASP A 145 -4.43 -1.04 10.66
C ASP A 145 -5.87 -1.57 10.70
N LEU A 146 -6.07 -2.65 11.47
CA LEU A 146 -7.37 -3.32 11.62
C LEU A 146 -8.02 -2.83 12.91
N MET A 147 -9.26 -2.35 12.82
CA MET A 147 -9.97 -1.79 13.96
C MET A 147 -10.59 -2.91 14.79
N TRP A 148 -9.78 -3.64 15.55
CA TRP A 148 -10.18 -4.84 16.29
C TRP A 148 -11.36 -4.65 17.24
N ASP A 149 -11.51 -3.46 17.80
CA ASP A 149 -12.56 -3.14 18.77
C ASP A 149 -13.89 -2.74 18.09
N SER A 150 -13.94 -2.71 16.75
CA SER A 150 -15.16 -2.36 15.99
C SER A 150 -16.16 -3.51 15.84
N VAL A 151 -15.75 -4.73 16.16
CA VAL A 151 -16.61 -5.92 16.22
C VAL A 151 -16.37 -6.58 17.57
N ALA A 152 -17.41 -6.64 18.40
CA ALA A 152 -17.28 -7.14 19.77
C ALA A 152 -16.77 -8.59 19.78
N GLY A 153 -15.83 -8.91 20.65
CA GLY A 153 -15.22 -10.25 20.75
C GLY A 153 -14.18 -10.60 19.67
N LEU A 154 -14.11 -9.85 18.56
CA LEU A 154 -13.22 -10.18 17.43
C LEU A 154 -11.74 -10.23 17.85
N LYS A 155 -11.27 -9.25 18.62
CA LYS A 155 -9.88 -9.21 19.09
C LYS A 155 -9.50 -10.47 19.86
N ALA A 156 -10.33 -10.88 20.82
CA ALA A 156 -10.09 -12.08 21.63
C ALA A 156 -10.14 -13.36 20.76
N ALA A 157 -11.12 -13.46 19.87
CA ALA A 157 -11.25 -14.59 18.95
C ALA A 157 -10.04 -14.69 18.00
N HIS A 158 -9.54 -13.56 17.50
CA HIS A 158 -8.32 -13.50 16.69
C HIS A 158 -7.07 -13.87 17.47
N THR A 159 -6.87 -13.33 18.68
CA THR A 159 -5.74 -13.68 19.55
C THR A 159 -5.69 -15.18 19.86
N SER A 160 -6.85 -15.83 19.99
CA SER A 160 -6.93 -17.29 20.18
C SER A 160 -6.66 -18.12 18.91
N GLY A 161 -6.54 -17.47 17.74
CA GLY A 161 -6.37 -18.12 16.44
C GLY A 161 -7.63 -18.80 15.89
N ARG A 162 -8.81 -18.54 16.47
CA ARG A 162 -10.09 -19.10 16.00
C ARG A 162 -10.66 -18.32 14.81
N VAL A 163 -10.50 -17.00 14.82
CA VAL A 163 -10.96 -16.12 13.74
C VAL A 163 -9.76 -15.47 13.10
N LEU A 164 -9.63 -15.57 11.78
CA LEU A 164 -8.49 -15.03 11.06
C LEU A 164 -8.95 -13.98 10.05
N GLN A 165 -8.09 -13.02 9.71
CA GLN A 165 -8.35 -11.99 8.70
C GLN A 165 -7.57 -12.21 7.41
N ALA A 166 -6.29 -12.58 7.48
CA ALA A 166 -5.40 -12.84 6.33
C ALA A 166 -5.39 -11.73 5.26
N TRP A 167 -5.62 -10.48 5.66
CA TRP A 167 -5.57 -9.22 4.90
C TRP A 167 -4.21 -8.49 4.97
N LYS A 168 -3.32 -9.03 5.81
CA LYS A 168 -1.87 -8.84 5.77
C LYS A 168 -1.27 -10.23 5.54
N ALA A 169 -0.70 -10.47 4.36
CA ALA A 169 -0.20 -11.79 4.03
C ALA A 169 1.02 -12.18 4.89
N GLY A 170 1.18 -13.49 5.10
CA GLY A 170 2.22 -14.05 5.95
C GLY A 170 1.69 -15.22 6.77
N PRO A 171 2.15 -15.41 8.03
CA PRO A 171 1.78 -16.56 8.86
C PRO A 171 0.26 -16.78 8.98
N GLU A 172 -0.52 -15.71 9.00
CA GLU A 172 -1.96 -15.80 9.11
C GLU A 172 -2.65 -16.33 7.84
N THR A 173 -2.12 -16.04 6.65
CA THR A 173 -2.58 -16.66 5.40
C THR A 173 -2.40 -18.18 5.45
N ALA A 174 -1.24 -18.64 5.91
CA ALA A 174 -0.98 -20.07 6.08
C ALA A 174 -1.88 -20.68 7.17
N ALA A 175 -2.17 -19.94 8.25
CA ALA A 175 -3.10 -20.39 9.29
C ALA A 175 -4.53 -20.54 8.76
N LEU A 176 -5.01 -19.57 7.97
CA LEU A 176 -6.34 -19.66 7.35
C LEU A 176 -6.40 -20.81 6.34
N ARG A 177 -5.34 -21.02 5.54
CA ARG A 177 -5.26 -22.20 4.66
C ARG A 177 -5.36 -23.51 5.46
N ARG A 178 -4.66 -23.64 6.59
CA ARG A 178 -4.74 -24.82 7.46
C ARG A 178 -6.15 -25.02 8.04
N GLN A 179 -6.84 -23.96 8.43
CA GLN A 179 -8.24 -24.05 8.88
C GLN A 179 -9.14 -24.58 7.76
N LEU A 180 -8.97 -24.10 6.53
CA LEU A 180 -9.72 -24.59 5.36
C LEU A 180 -9.39 -26.05 5.02
N GLU A 181 -8.15 -26.50 5.22
CA GLU A 181 -7.76 -27.90 5.02
C GLU A 181 -8.35 -28.83 6.08
N ALA A 182 -8.32 -28.40 7.35
CA ALA A 182 -8.84 -29.15 8.49
C ALA A 182 -10.37 -29.20 8.56
N MET A 183 -11.07 -28.23 7.95
CA MET A 183 -12.53 -28.20 7.90
C MET A 183 -13.09 -29.48 7.25
N PRO A 184 -14.08 -30.19 7.84
CA PRO A 184 -14.65 -31.38 7.23
C PRO A 184 -15.39 -31.05 5.92
N ASP A 185 -15.50 -32.02 5.01
CA ASP A 185 -16.36 -31.86 3.83
C ASP A 185 -17.83 -31.72 4.26
N GLY A 186 -18.49 -30.67 3.76
CA GLY A 186 -19.82 -30.26 4.23
C GLY A 186 -19.79 -29.07 5.19
N GLY A 187 -18.61 -28.66 5.66
CA GLY A 187 -18.45 -27.49 6.51
C GLY A 187 -18.75 -26.17 5.81
N VAL A 188 -19.00 -25.14 6.61
CA VAL A 188 -19.27 -23.77 6.16
C VAL A 188 -18.08 -22.88 6.46
N TYR A 189 -17.56 -22.23 5.43
CA TYR A 189 -16.66 -21.09 5.55
C TYR A 189 -17.47 -19.81 5.41
N ALA A 190 -17.39 -18.91 6.40
CA ALA A 190 -18.03 -17.59 6.35
C ALA A 190 -17.00 -16.48 6.27
N LEU A 191 -17.17 -15.60 5.29
CA LEU A 191 -16.39 -14.39 5.06
C LEU A 191 -17.25 -13.16 5.39
N ALA A 192 -16.87 -12.42 6.44
CA ALA A 192 -17.50 -11.14 6.78
C ALA A 192 -16.68 -9.98 6.20
N ILE A 193 -17.33 -9.11 5.41
CA ILE A 193 -16.71 -7.97 4.71
C ILE A 193 -17.18 -6.66 5.36
N PRO A 194 -16.28 -5.71 5.66
CA PRO A 194 -16.66 -4.44 6.27
C PRO A 194 -17.17 -3.48 5.22
N GLU A 195 -17.79 -2.40 5.68
CA GLU A 195 -18.18 -1.31 4.80
C GLU A 195 -16.95 -0.60 4.20
N ALA A 196 -17.04 -0.20 2.94
CA ALA A 196 -16.01 0.61 2.29
C ALA A 196 -15.76 1.92 3.06
N PRO A 197 -14.53 2.48 3.03
CA PRO A 197 -13.35 1.98 2.33
C PRO A 197 -12.57 0.93 3.14
N TYR A 198 -12.03 -0.06 2.42
CA TYR A 198 -11.09 -1.07 2.92
C TYR A 198 -10.03 -1.38 1.84
N ARG A 199 -8.94 -2.07 2.21
CA ARG A 199 -7.87 -2.46 1.28
C ARG A 199 -8.41 -3.47 0.24
N CYS A 200 -8.09 -3.23 -1.03
CA CYS A 200 -8.40 -4.09 -2.18
C CYS A 200 -9.90 -4.45 -2.28
N PRO A 201 -10.75 -3.52 -2.79
CA PRO A 201 -12.19 -3.76 -2.93
C PRO A 201 -12.60 -5.10 -3.57
N PRO A 202 -11.95 -5.61 -4.65
CA PRO A 202 -12.34 -6.90 -5.21
C PRO A 202 -11.80 -8.12 -4.43
N GLY A 203 -10.89 -7.92 -3.48
CA GLY A 203 -10.17 -8.97 -2.77
C GLY A 203 -11.05 -9.97 -2.02
N PRO A 204 -12.14 -9.56 -1.33
CA PRO A 204 -12.96 -10.51 -0.59
C PRO A 204 -13.74 -11.44 -1.52
N TYR A 205 -14.19 -10.91 -2.66
CA TYR A 205 -14.92 -11.66 -3.67
C TYR A 205 -14.01 -12.61 -4.44
N GLU A 206 -12.77 -12.19 -4.73
CA GLU A 206 -11.72 -13.10 -5.21
C GLU A 206 -11.46 -14.23 -4.21
N ARG A 207 -11.36 -13.91 -2.90
CA ARG A 207 -11.19 -14.93 -1.86
C ARG A 207 -12.34 -15.93 -1.83
N ALA A 208 -13.58 -15.45 -1.94
CA ALA A 208 -14.74 -16.34 -2.03
C ALA A 208 -14.63 -17.31 -3.21
N CYS A 209 -14.20 -16.83 -4.37
CA CYS A 209 -13.93 -17.68 -5.54
C CYS A 209 -12.78 -18.68 -5.30
N GLN A 210 -11.66 -18.26 -4.69
CA GLN A 210 -10.53 -19.16 -4.43
C GLN A 210 -10.87 -20.26 -3.43
N VAL A 211 -11.61 -19.93 -2.36
CA VAL A 211 -12.09 -20.92 -1.40
C VAL A 211 -13.11 -21.85 -2.05
N ALA A 212 -14.03 -21.33 -2.87
CA ALA A 212 -14.99 -22.14 -3.61
C ALA A 212 -14.31 -23.07 -4.63
N SER A 213 -13.28 -22.59 -5.34
CA SER A 213 -12.48 -23.41 -6.26
C SER A 213 -11.84 -24.60 -5.52
N TYR A 214 -11.23 -24.32 -4.35
CA TYR A 214 -10.68 -25.37 -3.50
C TYR A 214 -11.75 -26.36 -3.01
N PHE A 215 -12.91 -25.88 -2.54
CA PHE A 215 -14.01 -26.76 -2.10
C PHE A 215 -14.57 -27.60 -3.24
N LYS A 216 -14.74 -27.02 -4.44
CA LYS A 216 -15.16 -27.77 -5.62
C LYS A 216 -14.25 -28.95 -5.94
N ALA A 217 -12.94 -28.79 -5.73
CA ALA A 217 -11.97 -29.86 -5.96
C ALA A 217 -11.85 -30.86 -4.80
N ALA A 218 -11.86 -30.38 -3.55
CA ALA A 218 -11.45 -31.19 -2.39
C ALA A 218 -12.57 -31.46 -1.37
N LYS A 219 -13.59 -30.60 -1.30
CA LYS A 219 -14.66 -30.65 -0.28
C LYS A 219 -16.01 -30.20 -0.88
N PRO A 220 -16.56 -30.94 -1.87
CA PRO A 220 -17.65 -30.46 -2.72
C PRO A 220 -19.00 -30.28 -2.01
N LYS A 221 -19.17 -30.79 -0.79
CA LYS A 221 -20.38 -30.57 0.01
C LYS A 221 -20.33 -29.26 0.80
N SER A 222 -19.15 -28.67 0.94
CA SER A 222 -18.90 -27.45 1.72
C SER A 222 -19.50 -26.20 1.08
N LYS A 223 -19.68 -25.15 1.88
CA LYS A 223 -20.25 -23.87 1.45
C LYS A 223 -19.35 -22.69 1.76
N VAL A 224 -19.42 -21.68 0.90
CA VAL A 224 -18.83 -20.36 1.09
C VAL A 224 -19.96 -19.37 1.29
N LEU A 225 -20.03 -18.78 2.47
CA LEU A 225 -21.01 -17.76 2.82
C LEU A 225 -20.33 -16.39 2.87
N VAL A 226 -20.76 -15.47 2.03
CA VAL A 226 -20.24 -14.10 1.96
C VAL A 226 -21.25 -13.15 2.61
N LEU A 227 -20.86 -12.58 3.75
CA LEU A 227 -21.66 -11.70 4.58
C LEU A 227 -21.11 -10.28 4.43
N ASP A 228 -21.73 -9.50 3.55
CA ASP A 228 -21.19 -8.22 3.12
C ASP A 228 -21.92 -7.06 3.78
N ALA A 229 -21.21 -6.21 4.53
CA ALA A 229 -21.80 -5.00 5.11
C ALA A 229 -22.28 -3.99 4.05
N ASN A 230 -21.78 -4.09 2.81
CA ASN A 230 -22.12 -3.18 1.73
C ASN A 230 -23.48 -3.55 1.08
N PRO A 231 -24.16 -2.59 0.43
CA PRO A 231 -25.41 -2.87 -0.29
C PRO A 231 -25.25 -3.84 -1.46
N ASP A 232 -24.07 -3.85 -2.09
CA ASP A 232 -23.71 -4.79 -3.14
C ASP A 232 -22.19 -4.96 -3.26
N VAL A 233 -21.76 -5.91 -4.08
CA VAL A 233 -20.36 -6.17 -4.44
C VAL A 233 -19.71 -4.87 -4.96
N THR A 234 -18.77 -4.33 -4.19
CA THR A 234 -18.23 -2.98 -4.40
C THR A 234 -17.32 -2.83 -5.61
N SER A 235 -16.85 -3.94 -6.20
CA SER A 235 -15.99 -3.93 -7.39
C SER A 235 -16.20 -5.19 -8.22
N LYS A 236 -16.37 -5.02 -9.54
CA LYS A 236 -16.60 -6.12 -10.51
C LYS A 236 -17.85 -6.96 -10.22
N GLY A 237 -18.90 -6.37 -9.64
CA GLY A 237 -20.09 -7.09 -9.17
C GLY A 237 -20.73 -8.01 -10.20
N GLY A 238 -20.95 -7.51 -11.42
CA GLY A 238 -21.51 -8.34 -12.51
C GLY A 238 -20.66 -9.56 -12.85
N LEU A 239 -19.32 -9.44 -12.81
CA LEU A 239 -18.40 -10.52 -13.15
C LEU A 239 -18.36 -11.59 -12.04
N PHE A 240 -18.25 -11.19 -10.77
CA PHE A 240 -18.26 -12.14 -9.66
C PHE A 240 -19.59 -12.86 -9.52
N LYS A 241 -20.73 -12.13 -9.60
CA LYS A 241 -22.06 -12.75 -9.54
C LYS A 241 -22.29 -13.75 -10.67
N LYS A 242 -21.83 -13.44 -11.88
CA LYS A 242 -21.89 -14.37 -13.01
C LYS A 242 -21.08 -15.64 -12.73
N VAL A 243 -19.84 -15.50 -12.26
CA VAL A 243 -19.00 -16.64 -11.86
C VAL A 243 -19.66 -17.49 -10.78
N TRP A 244 -20.24 -16.88 -9.74
CA TRP A 244 -20.91 -17.63 -8.68
C TRP A 244 -22.14 -18.39 -9.21
N ALA A 245 -22.92 -17.78 -10.10
CA ALA A 245 -24.09 -18.40 -10.70
C ALA A 245 -23.75 -19.55 -11.66
N GLU A 246 -22.64 -19.45 -12.40
CA GLU A 246 -22.27 -20.41 -13.45
C GLU A 246 -21.31 -21.50 -12.95
N GLN A 247 -20.27 -21.13 -12.18
CA GLN A 247 -19.17 -22.03 -11.81
C GLN A 247 -19.30 -22.62 -10.40
N TYR A 248 -19.95 -21.88 -9.49
CA TYR A 248 -20.06 -22.19 -8.07
C TYR A 248 -21.52 -22.22 -7.58
N LYS A 249 -22.44 -22.57 -8.48
CA LYS A 249 -23.88 -22.60 -8.20
C LYS A 249 -24.18 -23.47 -6.98
N GLY A 250 -24.85 -22.87 -5.99
CA GLY A 250 -25.20 -23.54 -4.74
C GLY A 250 -24.03 -23.76 -3.79
N MET A 251 -22.80 -23.39 -4.13
CA MET A 251 -21.62 -23.45 -3.24
C MET A 251 -21.32 -22.10 -2.61
N VAL A 252 -21.40 -21.01 -3.40
CA VAL A 252 -21.26 -19.64 -2.91
C VAL A 252 -22.64 -19.05 -2.68
N GLU A 253 -22.86 -18.56 -1.46
CA GLU A 253 -24.02 -17.76 -1.08
C GLU A 253 -23.56 -16.35 -0.75
N TYR A 254 -24.17 -15.35 -1.38
CA TYR A 254 -23.87 -13.93 -1.16
C TYR A 254 -25.04 -13.23 -0.49
N ARG A 255 -24.79 -12.61 0.67
CA ARG A 255 -25.77 -11.86 1.46
C ARG A 255 -25.28 -10.41 1.65
N PRO A 256 -25.84 -9.44 0.92
CA PRO A 256 -25.53 -8.02 1.13
C PRO A 256 -26.15 -7.50 2.43
N GLN A 257 -25.74 -6.30 2.85
CA GLN A 257 -26.26 -5.61 4.05
C GLN A 257 -26.16 -6.43 5.35
N HIS A 258 -25.17 -7.34 5.46
CA HIS A 258 -24.86 -8.14 6.65
C HIS A 258 -23.61 -7.59 7.35
N LYS A 259 -23.80 -6.55 8.16
CA LYS A 259 -22.72 -5.95 8.95
C LYS A 259 -22.52 -6.71 10.26
N ALA A 260 -21.42 -7.45 10.37
CA ALA A 260 -21.07 -8.14 11.61
C ALA A 260 -20.79 -7.13 12.74
N VAL A 261 -21.43 -7.33 13.90
CA VAL A 261 -21.28 -6.47 15.08
C VAL A 261 -20.63 -7.18 16.26
N ALA A 262 -20.70 -8.51 16.29
CA ALA A 262 -19.98 -9.31 17.28
C ALA A 262 -19.55 -10.67 16.70
N VAL A 263 -18.54 -11.25 17.34
CA VAL A 263 -18.12 -12.63 17.15
C VAL A 263 -18.13 -13.34 18.49
N ASP A 264 -18.83 -14.47 18.56
CA ASP A 264 -18.73 -15.43 19.65
C ASP A 264 -18.00 -16.67 19.14
N ALA A 265 -16.68 -16.67 19.33
CA ALA A 265 -15.83 -17.77 18.93
C ALA A 265 -14.73 -17.97 19.99
N SER A 266 -14.82 -19.08 20.72
CA SER A 266 -13.81 -19.46 21.70
C SER A 266 -13.60 -20.98 21.69
N ALA A 267 -12.43 -21.43 22.14
CA ALA A 267 -12.18 -22.85 22.33
C ALA A 267 -13.14 -23.48 23.34
N ALA A 268 -13.59 -22.70 24.34
CA ALA A 268 -14.52 -23.14 25.38
C ALA A 268 -15.95 -23.31 24.87
N SER A 269 -16.42 -22.43 23.98
CA SER A 269 -17.76 -22.53 23.40
C SER A 269 -17.85 -23.62 22.34
N GLY A 270 -16.75 -23.93 21.64
CA GLY A 270 -16.73 -24.93 20.55
C GLY A 270 -17.51 -24.50 19.31
N ILE A 271 -18.16 -23.34 19.35
CA ILE A 271 -19.02 -22.78 18.31
C ILE A 271 -18.35 -21.49 17.81
N ASN A 272 -18.41 -21.24 16.50
CA ASN A 272 -18.02 -19.95 15.92
C ASN A 272 -19.27 -19.28 15.33
N VAL A 273 -19.71 -18.18 15.95
CA VAL A 273 -20.92 -17.43 15.57
C VAL A 273 -20.57 -15.98 15.21
N LEU A 274 -21.08 -15.52 14.08
CA LEU A 274 -21.18 -14.11 13.72
C LEU A 274 -22.55 -13.57 14.10
N LYS A 275 -22.57 -12.40 14.75
CA LYS A 275 -23.80 -11.72 15.15
C LYS A 275 -24.01 -10.44 14.36
N PHE A 276 -25.28 -10.15 14.11
CA PHE A 276 -25.75 -8.99 13.36
C PHE A 276 -26.78 -8.22 14.20
N GLU A 277 -27.00 -6.95 13.88
CA GLU A 277 -28.03 -6.15 14.57
C GLU A 277 -29.45 -6.51 14.14
N VAL A 278 -29.62 -6.85 12.85
CA VAL A 278 -30.95 -7.02 12.22
C VAL A 278 -31.17 -8.43 11.72
N GLN A 279 -30.13 -9.07 11.17
CA GLN A 279 -30.22 -10.41 10.61
C GLN A 279 -29.95 -11.50 11.66
N ASP A 280 -30.33 -12.74 11.35
CA ASP A 280 -30.05 -13.88 12.21
C ASP A 280 -28.55 -14.14 12.37
N ASP A 281 -28.17 -14.64 13.55
CA ASP A 281 -26.82 -15.11 13.84
C ASP A 281 -26.40 -16.21 12.85
N VAL A 282 -25.14 -16.17 12.42
CA VAL A 282 -24.57 -17.14 11.48
C VAL A 282 -23.50 -17.97 12.18
N GLN A 283 -23.71 -19.27 12.24
CA GLN A 283 -22.70 -20.23 12.66
C GLN A 283 -21.90 -20.76 11.45
N ALA A 284 -20.59 -20.92 11.61
CA ALA A 284 -19.72 -21.51 10.59
C ALA A 284 -18.52 -22.26 11.19
N ASP A 285 -17.97 -23.21 10.44
CA ASP A 285 -16.79 -24.00 10.83
C ASP A 285 -15.50 -23.17 10.78
N VAL A 286 -15.39 -22.30 9.77
CA VAL A 286 -14.26 -21.37 9.60
C VAL A 286 -14.77 -19.94 9.43
N LEU A 287 -14.33 -19.04 10.31
CA LEU A 287 -14.65 -17.62 10.25
C LEU A 287 -13.46 -16.81 9.73
N ASN A 288 -13.64 -16.19 8.56
CA ASN A 288 -12.76 -15.14 8.07
C ASN A 288 -13.44 -13.77 8.22
N VAL A 289 -13.04 -13.01 9.24
CA VAL A 289 -13.73 -11.76 9.60
C VAL A 289 -12.80 -10.58 9.34
N LEU A 290 -13.21 -9.70 8.43
CA LEU A 290 -12.49 -8.49 8.09
C LEU A 290 -13.12 -7.31 8.85
N PRO A 291 -12.45 -6.73 9.86
CA PRO A 291 -12.96 -5.53 10.51
C PRO A 291 -12.78 -4.30 9.60
N PRO A 292 -13.52 -3.22 9.85
CA PRO A 292 -13.16 -1.88 9.39
C PRO A 292 -11.67 -1.57 9.54
N MET A 293 -11.13 -0.85 8.56
CA MET A 293 -9.70 -0.55 8.46
C MET A 293 -9.44 0.94 8.62
N ARG A 294 -8.23 1.30 9.05
CA ARG A 294 -7.74 2.68 9.10
C ARG A 294 -6.27 2.73 8.65
N ALA A 295 -5.67 3.91 8.61
CA ALA A 295 -4.23 4.08 8.36
C ALA A 295 -3.41 3.31 9.41
N GLY A 296 -2.22 2.83 9.02
CA GLY A 296 -1.33 2.10 9.91
C GLY A 296 -1.08 2.84 11.24
N ALA A 297 -0.90 2.07 12.33
CA ALA A 297 -0.93 2.59 13.70
C ALA A 297 -0.02 3.80 13.94
N ILE A 298 1.18 3.83 13.36
CA ILE A 298 2.10 4.96 13.49
C ILE A 298 1.48 6.27 12.97
N ALA A 299 0.74 6.25 11.86
CA ALA A 299 0.09 7.45 11.32
C ALA A 299 -1.04 7.95 12.23
N VAL A 300 -1.72 7.04 12.93
CA VAL A 300 -2.75 7.37 13.92
C VAL A 300 -2.12 7.98 15.17
N GLN A 301 -1.09 7.31 15.71
CA GLN A 301 -0.39 7.73 16.93
C GLN A 301 0.29 9.09 16.79
N THR A 302 0.79 9.42 15.58
CA THR A 302 1.43 10.72 15.30
C THR A 302 0.44 11.79 14.86
N GLY A 303 -0.87 11.54 14.93
CA GLY A 303 -1.92 12.51 14.56
C GLY A 303 -2.03 12.81 13.05
N LEU A 304 -1.36 12.05 12.19
CA LEU A 304 -1.40 12.25 10.74
C LEU A 304 -2.70 11.72 10.11
N ALA A 305 -3.37 10.76 10.77
CA ALA A 305 -4.68 10.25 10.36
C ALA A 305 -5.83 11.24 10.71
N ASN A 306 -5.81 12.40 10.07
CA ASN A 306 -6.68 13.55 10.36
C ASN A 306 -8.00 13.58 9.55
N SER A 307 -8.29 12.57 8.73
CA SER A 307 -9.51 12.51 7.90
C SER A 307 -10.43 11.39 8.36
N ASN A 308 -11.68 11.76 8.69
CA ASN A 308 -12.73 10.86 9.19
C ASN A 308 -12.26 9.91 10.31
N ALA A 309 -11.31 10.39 11.13
CA ALA A 309 -10.60 9.65 12.17
C ALA A 309 -9.97 8.31 11.74
N ARG A 310 -9.82 8.08 10.43
CA ARG A 310 -9.36 6.81 9.85
C ARG A 310 -8.18 6.96 8.91
N TRP A 311 -8.07 8.05 8.16
CA TRP A 311 -7.12 8.16 7.06
C TRP A 311 -6.34 9.47 7.10
N CYS A 312 -5.23 9.54 6.36
CA CYS A 312 -4.39 10.74 6.32
C CYS A 312 -4.81 11.63 5.15
N GLY A 313 -5.13 12.89 5.43
CA GLY A 313 -5.27 13.92 4.40
C GLY A 313 -3.91 14.26 3.79
N VAL A 314 -3.87 14.35 2.47
CA VAL A 314 -2.65 14.68 1.71
C VAL A 314 -2.94 15.73 0.64
N LYS A 315 -1.91 16.50 0.28
CA LYS A 315 -1.89 17.34 -0.92
C LYS A 315 -1.60 16.42 -2.11
N TYR A 316 -2.60 16.07 -2.90
CA TYR A 316 -2.46 15.04 -3.94
C TYR A 316 -1.36 15.32 -4.99
N LEU A 317 -0.96 16.58 -5.19
CA LEU A 317 0.12 16.95 -6.11
C LEU A 317 1.48 16.32 -5.73
N ASN A 318 1.78 16.23 -4.44
CA ASN A 318 3.07 15.72 -3.93
C ASN A 318 2.92 14.68 -2.81
N PHE A 319 1.70 14.34 -2.42
CA PHE A 319 1.34 13.49 -1.30
C PHE A 319 1.83 13.97 0.08
N GLU A 320 2.23 15.22 0.23
CA GLU A 320 2.58 15.81 1.53
C GLU A 320 1.34 15.84 2.44
N SER A 321 1.51 15.49 3.71
CA SER A 321 0.47 15.55 4.72
C SER A 321 -0.12 16.95 4.82
N THR A 322 -1.43 17.05 5.00
CA THR A 322 -2.08 18.35 5.22
C THR A 322 -1.84 18.92 6.62
N VAL A 323 -1.26 18.14 7.54
CA VAL A 323 -1.02 18.54 8.94
C VAL A 323 0.45 18.46 9.37
N ALA A 324 1.34 17.92 8.54
CA ALA A 324 2.77 17.86 8.84
C ALA A 324 3.61 18.15 7.59
N LYS A 325 4.35 19.26 7.62
CA LYS A 325 5.26 19.65 6.56
C LYS A 325 6.36 18.60 6.39
N ASP A 326 6.79 18.36 5.16
CA ASP A 326 7.91 17.47 4.80
C ASP A 326 7.66 15.98 5.12
N ILE A 327 6.43 15.60 5.48
CA ILE A 327 5.98 14.22 5.64
C ILE A 327 5.01 13.89 4.52
N HIS A 328 5.33 12.90 3.68
CA HIS A 328 4.52 12.45 2.55
C HIS A 328 3.89 11.10 2.86
N VAL A 329 2.56 11.00 2.83
CA VAL A 329 1.84 9.78 3.20
C VAL A 329 1.34 9.06 1.94
N LEU A 330 1.58 7.77 1.83
CA LEU A 330 1.34 7.00 0.59
C LEU A 330 0.47 5.76 0.80
N GLY A 331 0.04 5.20 -0.33
CA GLY A 331 -0.68 3.92 -0.39
C GLY A 331 -1.98 3.92 0.40
N ASP A 332 -2.26 2.81 1.10
CA ASP A 332 -3.55 2.63 1.76
C ASP A 332 -3.81 3.58 2.92
N SER A 333 -2.80 4.28 3.42
CA SER A 333 -2.93 5.14 4.60
C SER A 333 -3.63 6.48 4.31
N ILE A 334 -3.74 6.89 3.05
CA ILE A 334 -4.33 8.19 2.68
C ILE A 334 -5.86 8.14 2.63
N GLN A 335 -6.49 9.30 2.82
CA GLN A 335 -7.84 9.53 2.35
C GLN A 335 -7.80 9.49 0.82
N LEU A 336 -8.69 8.70 0.22
CA LEU A 336 -8.69 8.51 -1.23
C LEU A 336 -9.38 9.68 -1.92
N ALA A 337 -8.85 10.08 -3.07
CA ALA A 337 -9.57 10.83 -4.08
C ALA A 337 -10.67 9.94 -4.70
N PRO A 338 -11.68 10.55 -5.36
CA PRO A 338 -12.78 9.81 -5.96
C PRO A 338 -12.31 8.65 -6.84
N LEU A 339 -12.90 7.47 -6.65
CA LEU A 339 -12.65 6.24 -7.44
C LEU A 339 -11.21 5.69 -7.42
N MET A 340 -10.31 6.22 -6.58
CA MET A 340 -9.01 5.58 -6.33
C MET A 340 -9.18 4.41 -5.36
N PRO A 341 -8.75 3.19 -5.69
CA PRO A 341 -8.77 2.08 -4.73
C PRO A 341 -7.53 2.09 -3.83
N LYS A 342 -7.67 1.50 -2.64
CA LYS A 342 -6.54 1.10 -1.78
C LYS A 342 -5.94 -0.20 -2.33
N SER A 343 -4.98 -0.10 -3.27
CA SER A 343 -4.39 -1.25 -3.95
C SER A 343 -2.86 -1.17 -4.04
N ALA A 344 -2.22 -2.30 -4.32
CA ALA A 344 -0.78 -2.38 -4.57
C ALA A 344 -0.33 -1.51 -5.75
N HIS A 345 -1.07 -1.57 -6.87
CA HIS A 345 -0.77 -0.79 -8.08
C HIS A 345 -0.88 0.71 -7.79
N MET A 346 -1.94 1.12 -7.09
CA MET A 346 -2.14 2.51 -6.72
C MET A 346 -1.06 3.01 -5.74
N ALA A 347 -0.68 2.20 -4.75
CA ALA A 347 0.40 2.54 -3.83
C ALA A 347 1.76 2.74 -4.54
N ASN A 348 2.06 1.90 -5.53
CA ASN A 348 3.24 2.04 -6.40
C ASN A 348 3.16 3.34 -7.23
N SER A 349 2.00 3.67 -7.83
CA SER A 349 1.82 4.93 -8.55
C SER A 349 1.94 6.16 -7.66
N HIS A 350 1.34 6.16 -6.46
CA HIS A 350 1.50 7.22 -5.46
C HIS A 350 2.99 7.47 -5.17
N ALA A 351 3.75 6.39 -4.97
CA ALA A 351 5.16 6.45 -4.64
C ALA A 351 6.03 7.10 -5.73
N LYS A 352 5.74 6.83 -7.01
CA LYS A 352 6.46 7.44 -8.13
C LYS A 352 6.20 8.94 -8.21
N VAL A 353 4.94 9.37 -8.06
CA VAL A 353 4.57 10.79 -8.03
C VAL A 353 5.21 11.50 -6.83
N ALA A 354 5.13 10.92 -5.64
CA ALA A 354 5.72 11.49 -4.44
C ALA A 354 7.25 11.55 -4.52
N ALA A 355 7.93 10.51 -5.03
CA ALA A 355 9.38 10.53 -5.20
C ALA A 355 9.83 11.62 -6.17
N ALA A 356 9.14 11.80 -7.31
CA ALA A 356 9.43 12.87 -8.26
C ALA A 356 9.24 14.26 -7.63
N ALA A 357 8.15 14.45 -6.88
CA ALA A 357 7.88 15.72 -6.19
C ALA A 357 8.92 16.01 -5.10
N ILE A 358 9.31 15.02 -4.29
CA ILE A 358 10.35 15.17 -3.26
C ILE A 358 11.70 15.55 -3.89
N VAL A 359 12.09 14.90 -4.99
CA VAL A 359 13.33 15.24 -5.70
C VAL A 359 13.25 16.67 -6.25
N ALA A 360 12.14 17.06 -6.85
CA ALA A 360 11.93 18.43 -7.34
C ALA A 360 12.07 19.45 -6.20
N GLU A 361 11.38 19.23 -5.08
CA GLU A 361 11.44 20.10 -3.91
C GLU A 361 12.86 20.24 -3.33
N LEU A 362 13.60 19.12 -3.20
CA LEU A 362 14.98 19.14 -2.70
C LEU A 362 15.98 19.76 -3.69
N SER A 363 15.64 19.76 -4.97
CA SER A 363 16.46 20.36 -6.03
C SER A 363 16.02 21.79 -6.37
N GLY A 364 14.97 22.32 -5.72
CA GLY A 364 14.41 23.63 -6.06
C GLY A 364 13.78 23.71 -7.46
N TRP A 365 13.37 22.58 -8.02
CA TRP A 365 12.62 22.51 -9.28
C TRP A 365 11.13 22.67 -9.06
N GLU A 366 10.40 23.04 -10.12
CA GLU A 366 8.94 22.98 -10.09
C GLU A 366 8.45 21.53 -10.00
N ILE A 367 7.46 21.30 -9.15
CA ILE A 367 6.77 20.01 -9.08
C ILE A 367 5.93 19.86 -10.35
N ASN A 368 5.92 18.66 -10.95
CA ASN A 368 5.07 18.36 -12.10
C ASN A 368 3.61 18.79 -11.80
N PRO A 369 3.04 19.74 -12.56
CA PRO A 369 1.70 20.27 -12.28
C PRO A 369 0.57 19.33 -12.71
N ALA A 370 0.88 18.28 -13.48
CA ALA A 370 -0.09 17.33 -14.03
C ALA A 370 0.37 15.87 -13.87
N PRO A 371 0.57 15.38 -12.63
CA PRO A 371 0.87 13.97 -12.42
C PRO A 371 -0.32 13.10 -12.83
N MET A 372 -0.03 11.86 -13.22
CA MET A 372 -1.02 10.84 -13.53
C MET A 372 -0.81 9.62 -12.64
N LEU A 373 -1.90 8.92 -12.35
CA LEU A 373 -1.88 7.65 -11.62
C LEU A 373 -2.57 6.57 -12.45
N THR A 374 -2.13 5.33 -12.29
CA THR A 374 -2.76 4.17 -12.90
C THR A 374 -3.05 3.13 -11.86
N ASN A 375 -4.12 2.37 -12.08
CA ASN A 375 -4.40 1.21 -11.24
C ASN A 375 -4.98 0.09 -12.08
N THR A 376 -4.48 -1.12 -11.81
CA THR A 376 -5.10 -2.36 -12.25
C THR A 376 -5.18 -3.32 -11.07
N CYS A 377 -6.35 -3.90 -10.83
CA CYS A 377 -6.53 -4.98 -9.88
C CYS A 377 -7.02 -6.22 -10.64
N TYR A 378 -6.20 -7.27 -10.69
CA TYR A 378 -6.59 -8.59 -11.17
C TYR A 378 -7.27 -9.39 -10.06
N SER A 379 -8.18 -10.29 -10.43
CA SER A 379 -8.87 -11.19 -9.51
C SER A 379 -9.01 -12.57 -10.13
N PHE A 380 -8.34 -13.55 -9.52
CA PHE A 380 -8.43 -14.95 -9.90
C PHE A 380 -9.75 -15.55 -9.42
N VAL A 381 -10.57 -16.03 -10.36
CA VAL A 381 -11.84 -16.67 -10.04
C VAL A 381 -11.74 -18.19 -9.90
N ASP A 382 -10.61 -18.76 -10.35
CA ASP A 382 -10.10 -20.09 -10.03
C ASP A 382 -8.54 -20.03 -10.09
N ASP A 383 -7.83 -21.15 -10.26
CA ASP A 383 -6.36 -21.15 -10.32
C ASP A 383 -5.75 -20.59 -11.62
N LYS A 384 -6.58 -20.34 -12.65
CA LYS A 384 -6.15 -20.00 -14.02
C LYS A 384 -6.87 -18.80 -14.62
N THR A 385 -8.18 -18.66 -14.39
CA THR A 385 -9.03 -17.65 -15.01
C THR A 385 -9.13 -16.41 -14.14
N VAL A 386 -9.08 -15.25 -14.79
CA VAL A 386 -8.99 -13.95 -14.13
C VAL A 386 -9.95 -12.94 -14.74
N VAL A 387 -10.42 -12.02 -13.90
CA VAL A 387 -11.03 -10.74 -14.30
C VAL A 387 -10.26 -9.55 -13.73
N HIS A 388 -10.21 -8.43 -14.43
CA HIS A 388 -9.56 -7.21 -13.96
C HIS A 388 -10.50 -6.00 -13.91
N VAL A 389 -10.04 -4.98 -13.20
CA VAL A 389 -10.53 -3.60 -13.29
C VAL A 389 -9.31 -2.70 -13.46
N ALA A 390 -9.37 -1.78 -14.41
CA ALA A 390 -8.34 -0.79 -14.67
C ALA A 390 -8.90 0.64 -14.59
N SER A 391 -8.06 1.58 -14.18
CA SER A 391 -8.38 3.01 -14.20
C SER A 391 -7.11 3.85 -14.38
N VAL A 392 -7.28 5.00 -15.03
CA VAL A 392 -6.28 6.05 -15.18
C VAL A 392 -6.83 7.30 -14.54
N HIS A 393 -6.02 7.99 -13.74
CA HIS A 393 -6.40 9.19 -13.03
C HIS A 393 -5.46 10.33 -13.39
N GLU A 394 -6.04 11.49 -13.67
CA GLU A 394 -5.32 12.74 -13.91
C GLU A 394 -5.51 13.69 -12.73
N TYR A 395 -4.49 14.48 -12.43
CA TYR A 395 -4.59 15.52 -11.42
C TYR A 395 -5.31 16.75 -11.99
N VAL A 396 -6.37 17.18 -11.31
CA VAL A 396 -7.15 18.36 -11.67
C VAL A 396 -6.76 19.51 -10.75
N ALA A 397 -5.90 20.40 -11.25
CA ALA A 397 -5.28 21.47 -10.45
C ALA A 397 -6.29 22.41 -9.77
N ALA A 398 -7.38 22.76 -10.46
CA ALA A 398 -8.44 23.62 -9.92
C ALA A 398 -9.12 23.02 -8.68
N GLU A 399 -9.22 21.69 -8.63
CA GLU A 399 -9.89 20.95 -7.55
C GLU A 399 -8.91 20.31 -6.57
N LYS A 400 -7.60 20.40 -6.87
CA LYS A 400 -6.50 19.83 -6.08
C LYS A 400 -6.72 18.34 -5.76
N THR A 401 -7.25 17.58 -6.71
CA THR A 401 -7.60 16.16 -6.56
C THR A 401 -7.32 15.37 -7.82
N PHE A 402 -7.29 14.05 -7.71
CA PHE A 402 -7.29 13.15 -8.86
C PHE A 402 -8.71 12.82 -9.30
N LYS A 403 -8.92 12.74 -10.62
CA LYS A 403 -10.16 12.25 -11.23
C LYS A 403 -9.84 11.20 -12.28
N THR A 404 -10.78 10.28 -12.50
CA THR A 404 -10.69 9.31 -13.59
C THR A 404 -10.74 10.01 -14.94
N VAL A 405 -9.80 9.67 -15.83
CA VAL A 405 -9.79 10.16 -17.21
C VAL A 405 -11.00 9.56 -17.95
N ALA A 406 -11.80 10.40 -18.58
CA ALA A 406 -12.98 9.95 -19.32
C ALA A 406 -12.61 8.95 -20.43
N GLY A 407 -13.32 7.82 -20.48
CA GLY A 407 -13.08 6.76 -21.47
C GLY A 407 -11.88 5.86 -21.21
N ALA A 408 -11.09 6.10 -20.14
CA ALA A 408 -9.96 5.25 -19.79
C ALA A 408 -10.34 4.14 -18.80
N GLY A 409 -9.60 3.03 -18.83
CA GLY A 409 -9.78 1.90 -17.93
C GLY A 409 -10.90 0.95 -18.36
N GLY A 410 -11.57 0.34 -17.38
CA GLY A 410 -12.69 -0.58 -17.62
C GLY A 410 -12.57 -1.90 -16.87
N LEU A 411 -13.45 -2.84 -17.24
CA LEU A 411 -13.56 -4.18 -16.69
C LEU A 411 -13.32 -5.22 -17.78
N SER A 412 -12.87 -6.41 -17.41
CA SER A 412 -12.93 -7.58 -18.29
C SER A 412 -14.36 -7.82 -18.80
N ALA A 413 -14.50 -8.35 -20.01
CA ALA A 413 -15.80 -8.83 -20.51
C ALA A 413 -16.25 -10.12 -19.81
N ALA A 414 -15.32 -11.04 -19.54
CA ALA A 414 -15.54 -12.31 -18.87
C ALA A 414 -14.22 -12.85 -18.28
N PRO A 415 -14.27 -13.77 -17.30
CA PRO A 415 -13.09 -14.47 -16.83
C PRO A 415 -12.40 -15.26 -17.96
N ASN A 416 -11.07 -15.19 -18.03
CA ASN A 416 -10.31 -15.92 -19.04
C ASN A 416 -8.87 -16.22 -18.58
N GLU A 417 -8.24 -17.22 -19.18
CA GLU A 417 -6.87 -17.65 -18.85
C GLU A 417 -5.78 -16.71 -19.39
N LEU A 418 -6.08 -15.95 -20.45
CA LEU A 418 -5.12 -14.98 -20.99
C LEU A 418 -4.81 -13.91 -19.95
N GLU A 419 -5.85 -13.39 -19.29
CA GLU A 419 -5.70 -12.50 -18.14
C GLU A 419 -5.04 -13.17 -16.94
N GLY A 420 -5.16 -14.49 -16.78
CA GLY A 420 -4.38 -15.27 -15.81
C GLY A 420 -2.87 -15.11 -16.00
N ARG A 421 -2.41 -15.22 -17.26
CA ARG A 421 -1.01 -14.96 -17.60
C ARG A 421 -0.63 -13.49 -17.38
N TYR A 422 -1.51 -12.55 -17.71
CA TYR A 422 -1.27 -11.13 -17.48
C TYR A 422 -1.21 -10.76 -16.00
N ALA A 423 -2.03 -11.38 -15.15
CA ALA A 423 -2.00 -11.16 -13.71
C ALA A 423 -0.66 -11.61 -13.09
N TRP A 424 -0.12 -12.75 -13.54
CA TRP A 424 1.21 -13.20 -13.12
C TRP A 424 2.34 -12.31 -13.65
N ASN A 425 2.24 -11.86 -14.89
CA ASN A 425 3.19 -10.90 -15.45
C ASN A 425 3.14 -9.57 -14.70
N TRP A 426 1.93 -9.07 -14.40
CA TRP A 426 1.74 -7.89 -13.56
C TRP A 426 2.41 -8.07 -12.20
N ALA A 427 2.17 -9.17 -11.51
CA ALA A 427 2.74 -9.41 -10.18
C ALA A 427 4.27 -9.44 -10.20
N ARG A 428 4.87 -10.19 -11.13
CA ARG A 428 6.34 -10.25 -11.26
C ARG A 428 6.93 -8.90 -11.63
N THR A 429 6.31 -8.18 -12.56
CA THR A 429 6.78 -6.87 -13.00
C THR A 429 6.65 -5.84 -11.89
N ILE A 430 5.54 -5.80 -11.16
CA ILE A 430 5.37 -4.81 -10.08
C ILE A 430 6.28 -5.14 -8.89
N TRP A 431 6.57 -6.41 -8.60
CA TRP A 431 7.56 -6.76 -7.58
C TRP A 431 8.97 -6.35 -8.00
N ALA A 432 9.37 -6.60 -9.25
CA ALA A 432 10.66 -6.14 -9.78
C ALA A 432 10.76 -4.61 -9.82
N ASP A 433 9.68 -3.92 -10.20
CA ASP A 433 9.60 -2.46 -10.18
C ASP A 433 9.74 -1.91 -8.76
N THR A 434 9.14 -2.55 -7.77
CA THR A 434 9.14 -2.13 -6.35
C THR A 434 10.45 -2.46 -5.62
N LEU A 435 11.04 -3.65 -5.88
CA LEU A 435 12.09 -4.25 -5.04
C LEU A 435 13.40 -4.55 -5.78
N GLY A 436 13.33 -4.64 -7.11
CA GLY A 436 14.43 -5.08 -7.98
C GLY A 436 15.43 -4.00 -8.35
#